data_AF-A0A366HC96-F1
#
_entry.id   AF-A0A366HC96-F1
#
_cell.length_a   1.000
_cell.length_b   1.000
_cell.length_c   1.000
_cell.angle_alpha   90.00
_cell.angle_beta   90.00
_cell.angle_gamma   90.00
#
_symmetry.space_group_name_H-M   'P 1'
#
loop_
_entity.id
_entity.type
_entity.pdbx_description
1 polymer ?
#
loop_
_entity_poly.entity_id
_entity_poly.type
_entity_poly.pdbx_seq_one_letter_code
_entity_poly.pdbx_strand_id
1 'polypeptide(L)'
;MMRRSEIKRGTSQLKRSPMTRSREKKGPGLAQRIADSLGRAINHAHSEPSVFRSRQHRQNVAALPCVYCGLEKNSQAAHLNLSALGKGLGLKVSDALTIPLCCTRLGQIGCHVRLDSSGQYDKATSEALQLTWMHKTRNTLTALGHWPEQAEADMIHVVGAYLKRAA
;
A
#
# COMPACT_ATOMS: atom_id res chain seq x y z
N MET A 1 4.69 -52.95 -11.45
CA MET A 1 3.88 -52.04 -10.60
C MET A 1 4.64 -51.75 -9.31
N MET A 2 5.37 -50.65 -9.23
CA MET A 2 6.07 -50.26 -7.99
C MET A 2 5.05 -49.70 -6.99
N ARG A 3 4.94 -50.33 -5.81
CA ARG A 3 4.10 -49.85 -4.71
C ARG A 3 4.72 -48.57 -4.15
N ARG A 4 3.97 -47.46 -4.16
CA ARG A 4 4.36 -46.22 -3.49
C ARG A 4 4.40 -46.47 -1.98
N SER A 5 5.52 -46.17 -1.34
CA SER A 5 5.68 -46.28 0.11
C SER A 5 4.72 -45.33 0.84
N GLU A 6 4.14 -45.77 1.95
CA GLU A 6 3.26 -44.94 2.78
C GLU A 6 4.01 -43.74 3.38
N ILE A 7 3.41 -42.55 3.25
CA ILE A 7 3.89 -41.32 3.87
C ILE A 7 3.70 -41.44 5.39
N LYS A 8 4.80 -41.49 6.15
CA LYS A 8 4.76 -41.40 7.61
C LYS A 8 4.16 -40.04 7.99
N ARG A 9 2.97 -40.05 8.59
CA ARG A 9 2.32 -38.84 9.10
C ARG A 9 3.21 -38.25 10.19
N GLY A 10 3.77 -37.07 9.91
CA GLY A 10 4.62 -36.35 10.84
C GLY A 10 3.91 -36.12 12.17
N THR A 11 4.71 -36.13 13.24
CA THR A 11 4.30 -35.87 14.62
C THR A 11 3.33 -34.69 14.71
N SER A 12 2.23 -34.90 15.45
CA SER A 12 1.25 -33.85 15.78
C SER A 12 1.98 -32.59 16.22
N GLN A 13 1.74 -31.47 15.54
CA GLN A 13 2.25 -30.17 15.98
C GLN A 13 1.86 -30.00 17.46
N LEU A 14 2.85 -29.91 18.35
CA LEU A 14 2.61 -29.55 19.74
C LEU A 14 1.94 -28.17 19.71
N LYS A 15 0.69 -28.08 20.19
CA LYS A 15 0.00 -26.80 20.40
C LYS A 15 0.83 -26.01 21.41
N ARG A 16 1.70 -25.12 20.93
CA ARG A 16 2.40 -24.16 21.77
C ARG A 16 1.34 -23.18 22.29
N SER A 17 1.15 -23.12 23.60
CA SER A 17 0.34 -22.08 24.22
C SER A 17 0.88 -20.71 23.80
N PRO A 18 0.00 -19.73 23.49
CA PRO A 18 0.46 -18.39 23.17
C PRO A 18 1.30 -17.84 24.32
N MET A 19 2.45 -17.23 24.03
CA MET A 19 3.19 -16.51 25.05
C MET A 19 2.31 -15.37 25.57
N THR A 20 1.80 -15.48 26.80
CA THR A 20 1.11 -14.38 27.48
C THR A 20 2.11 -13.28 27.78
N ARG A 21 2.25 -12.32 26.86
CA ARG A 21 2.97 -11.07 27.12
C ARG A 21 2.16 -10.26 28.14
N SER A 22 2.37 -10.51 29.43
CA SER A 22 2.03 -9.54 30.46
C SER A 22 2.97 -8.36 30.29
N ARG A 23 2.56 -7.38 29.50
CA ARG A 23 3.29 -6.11 29.40
C ARG A 23 2.70 -5.23 30.48
N GLU A 24 3.44 -5.04 31.56
CA GLU A 24 3.10 -4.08 32.59
C GLU A 24 2.81 -2.72 31.91
N LYS A 25 1.67 -2.11 32.24
CA LYS A 25 1.24 -0.87 31.56
C LYS A 25 2.28 0.20 31.88
N LYS A 26 3.02 0.64 30.85
CA LYS A 26 3.94 1.77 30.99
C LYS A 26 3.15 2.98 31.50
N GLY A 27 3.69 3.67 32.50
CA GLY A 27 3.11 4.89 33.06
C GLY A 27 2.96 6.03 32.04
N PRO A 28 2.39 7.17 32.46
CA PRO A 28 2.07 8.29 31.57
C PRO A 28 3.32 8.79 30.83
N GLY A 29 3.18 9.00 29.51
CA GLY A 29 4.24 9.54 28.67
C GLY A 29 4.61 10.98 29.05
N LEU A 30 5.75 11.47 28.56
CA LEU A 30 6.25 12.81 28.87
C LEU A 30 5.21 13.90 28.61
N ALA A 31 4.55 13.86 27.46
CA ALA A 31 3.49 14.81 27.12
C ALA A 31 2.39 14.83 28.17
N GLN A 32 1.96 13.65 28.63
CA GLN A 32 0.89 13.47 29.60
C GLN A 32 1.27 14.04 30.97
N ARG A 33 2.49 13.79 31.43
CA ARG A 33 3.03 14.37 32.68
C ARG A 33 3.14 15.90 32.60
N ILE A 34 3.53 16.45 31.45
CA ILE A 34 3.58 17.90 31.23
C ILE A 34 2.15 18.48 31.27
N ALA A 35 1.20 17.84 30.59
CA ALA A 35 -0.17 18.30 30.55
C ALA A 35 -0.84 18.28 31.94
N ASP A 36 -0.61 17.22 32.72
CA ASP A 36 -1.02 17.12 34.12
C ASP A 36 -0.41 18.25 34.97
N SER A 37 0.89 18.54 34.80
CA SER A 37 1.57 19.63 35.52
C SER A 37 1.05 21.03 35.17
N LEU A 38 0.51 21.19 33.95
CA LEU A 38 -0.05 22.44 33.45
C LEU A 38 -1.57 22.54 33.67
N GLY A 39 -2.20 21.54 34.31
CA GLY A 39 -3.65 21.48 34.51
C GLY A 39 -4.45 21.45 33.20
N ARG A 40 -3.85 20.98 32.11
CA ARG A 40 -4.45 20.99 30.77
C ARG A 40 -4.69 19.56 30.30
N ALA A 41 -5.89 19.25 29.82
CA ALA A 41 -6.17 17.95 29.24
C ALA A 41 -5.47 17.77 27.88
N ILE A 42 -4.86 16.60 27.63
CA ILE A 42 -4.43 16.21 26.28
C ILE A 42 -5.62 15.62 25.54
N ASN A 43 -6.02 16.29 24.47
CA ASN A 43 -6.91 15.71 23.48
C ASN A 43 -6.08 14.83 22.54
N HIS A 44 -6.12 13.52 22.74
CA HIS A 44 -5.52 12.55 21.82
C HIS A 44 -6.37 12.42 20.56
N ALA A 45 -6.41 13.48 19.74
CA ALA A 45 -7.01 13.43 18.41
C ALA A 45 -5.97 12.91 17.41
N HIS A 46 -6.42 12.06 16.49
CA HIS A 46 -5.61 11.76 15.31
C HIS A 46 -5.58 12.99 14.41
N SER A 47 -4.38 13.42 14.01
CA SER A 47 -4.24 14.45 12.99
C SER A 47 -4.79 13.95 11.66
N GLU A 48 -5.42 14.85 10.91
CA GLU A 48 -5.80 14.55 9.53
C GLU A 48 -4.58 14.12 8.70
N PRO A 49 -4.73 13.16 7.78
CA PRO A 49 -3.64 12.75 6.91
C PRO A 49 -3.15 13.91 6.05
N SER A 50 -1.84 14.05 5.90
CA SER A 50 -1.23 15.09 5.06
C SER A 50 -1.38 14.84 3.55
N VAL A 51 -1.95 13.69 3.16
CA VAL A 51 -2.15 13.24 1.77
C VAL A 51 -3.53 12.62 1.66
N PHE A 52 -4.07 12.52 0.46
CA PHE A 52 -5.37 11.89 0.23
C PHE A 52 -5.35 10.42 0.67
N ARG A 53 -6.28 10.04 1.56
CA ARG A 53 -6.46 8.67 2.05
C ARG A 53 -7.94 8.28 1.99
N SER A 54 -8.25 7.26 1.20
CA SER A 54 -9.62 6.73 1.06
C SER A 54 -9.62 5.22 0.88
N ARG A 55 -10.30 4.52 1.80
CA ARG A 55 -10.53 3.07 1.68
C ARG A 55 -11.36 2.75 0.44
N GLN A 56 -12.41 3.52 0.19
CA GLN A 56 -13.29 3.32 -0.96
C GLN A 56 -12.50 3.46 -2.27
N HIS A 57 -11.64 4.48 -2.38
CA HIS A 57 -10.80 4.66 -3.56
C HIS A 57 -9.89 3.45 -3.80
N ARG A 58 -9.19 2.96 -2.76
CA ARG A 58 -8.37 1.75 -2.88
C ARG A 58 -9.16 0.51 -3.28
N GLN A 59 -10.42 0.38 -2.83
CA GLN A 59 -11.30 -0.71 -3.23
C GLN A 59 -11.70 -0.59 -4.71
N ASN A 60 -12.03 0.63 -5.17
CA ASN A 60 -12.33 0.89 -6.58
C ASN A 60 -11.12 0.56 -7.47
N VAL A 61 -9.90 0.94 -7.04
CA VAL A 61 -8.66 0.57 -7.74
C VAL A 61 -8.49 -0.95 -7.76
N ALA A 62 -8.59 -1.63 -6.61
CA ALA A 62 -8.40 -3.08 -6.53
C ALA A 62 -9.45 -3.89 -7.34
N ALA A 63 -10.61 -3.31 -7.64
CA ALA A 63 -11.64 -3.93 -8.46
C ALA A 63 -11.29 -3.95 -9.96
N LEU A 64 -10.34 -3.13 -10.42
CA LEU A 64 -9.93 -3.07 -11.81
C LEU A 64 -9.03 -4.26 -12.20
N PRO A 65 -9.01 -4.68 -13.48
CA PRO A 65 -8.02 -5.61 -13.99
C PRO A 65 -6.59 -5.09 -13.79
N CYS A 66 -5.63 -6.00 -13.70
CA CYS A 66 -4.22 -5.64 -13.55
C CYS A 66 -3.78 -4.75 -14.72
N VAL A 67 -3.32 -3.52 -14.45
CA VAL A 67 -2.95 -2.55 -15.51
C VAL A 67 -1.75 -3.00 -16.35
N TYR A 68 -0.93 -3.91 -15.82
CA TYR A 68 0.22 -4.47 -16.52
C TYR A 68 -0.13 -5.69 -17.38
N CYS A 69 -0.80 -6.70 -16.80
CA CYS A 69 -1.02 -8.00 -17.48
C CYS A 69 -2.49 -8.32 -17.80
N GLY A 70 -3.42 -7.42 -17.50
CA GLY A 70 -4.85 -7.57 -17.79
C GLY A 70 -5.60 -8.58 -16.93
N LEU A 71 -4.95 -9.25 -15.96
CA LEU A 71 -5.59 -10.27 -15.14
C LEU A 71 -6.73 -9.65 -14.30
N GLU A 72 -7.93 -10.20 -14.46
CA GLU A 72 -9.13 -9.76 -13.74
C GLU A 72 -9.24 -10.39 -12.35
N LYS A 73 -10.04 -9.75 -11.47
CA LYS A 73 -10.48 -10.26 -10.15
C LYS A 73 -9.36 -10.70 -9.19
N ASN A 74 -8.12 -10.27 -9.42
CA ASN A 74 -6.97 -10.64 -8.60
C ASN A 74 -6.04 -9.45 -8.31
N SER A 75 -6.50 -8.22 -8.56
CA SER A 75 -5.73 -6.99 -8.34
C SER A 75 -5.76 -6.54 -6.88
N GLN A 76 -4.71 -5.83 -6.50
CA GLN A 76 -4.61 -5.04 -5.29
C GLN A 76 -4.29 -3.59 -5.67
N ALA A 77 -4.67 -2.65 -4.80
CA ALA A 77 -4.23 -1.26 -4.93
C ALA A 77 -2.76 -1.15 -4.50
N ALA A 78 -1.87 -1.04 -5.49
CA ALA A 78 -0.44 -0.89 -5.31
C ALA A 78 -0.06 0.59 -5.38
N HIS A 79 0.59 1.14 -4.35
CA HIS A 79 1.14 2.50 -4.42
C HIS A 79 2.33 2.55 -5.37
N LEU A 80 2.48 3.67 -6.11
CA LEU A 80 3.65 3.88 -6.95
C LEU A 80 4.95 3.73 -6.13
N ASN A 81 5.89 2.95 -6.70
CA ASN A 81 7.21 2.69 -6.17
C ASN A 81 8.22 3.80 -6.52
N LEU A 82 7.87 5.06 -6.27
CA LEU A 82 8.68 6.22 -6.66
C LEU A 82 9.01 7.10 -5.45
N SER A 83 10.31 7.20 -5.13
CA SER A 83 10.78 8.03 -4.00
C SER A 83 10.46 9.50 -4.19
N ALA A 84 10.52 9.99 -5.43
CA ALA A 84 10.19 11.36 -5.78
C ALA A 84 8.70 11.71 -5.57
N LEU A 85 7.82 10.70 -5.46
CA LEU A 85 6.38 10.88 -5.17
C LEU A 85 6.04 10.55 -3.70
N GLY A 86 7.04 10.56 -2.82
CA GLY A 86 6.83 10.39 -1.38
C GLY A 86 6.92 8.95 -0.88
N LYS A 87 7.39 7.99 -1.69
CA LYS A 87 7.71 6.64 -1.17
C LYS A 87 9.01 6.65 -0.37
N GLY A 88 8.94 6.25 0.89
CA GLY A 88 10.09 6.10 1.78
C GLY A 88 10.04 7.01 3.00
N LEU A 89 11.08 6.99 3.81
CA LEU A 89 11.27 7.87 4.98
C LEU A 89 10.13 7.81 6.03
N GLY A 90 9.41 6.68 6.10
CA GLY A 90 8.26 6.53 7.00
C GLY A 90 7.01 7.33 6.58
N LEU A 91 7.03 7.94 5.40
CA LEU A 91 5.91 8.70 4.85
C LEU A 91 4.91 7.77 4.15
N LYS A 92 3.63 8.10 4.29
CA LYS A 92 2.55 7.43 3.58
C LYS A 92 2.38 8.08 2.21
N VAL A 93 2.38 7.27 1.16
CA VAL A 93 2.05 7.71 -0.19
C VAL A 93 0.54 7.97 -0.29
N SER A 94 0.15 8.97 -1.09
CA SER A 94 -1.25 9.25 -1.38
C SER A 94 -1.97 8.04 -1.99
N ASP A 95 -3.23 7.81 -1.62
CA ASP A 95 -4.06 6.80 -2.26
C ASP A 95 -4.40 7.15 -3.73
N ALA A 96 -4.28 8.43 -4.14
CA ALA A 96 -4.45 8.85 -5.53
C ALA A 96 -3.34 8.30 -6.44
N LEU A 97 -2.21 7.89 -5.87
CA LEU A 97 -1.07 7.29 -6.57
C LEU A 97 -1.09 5.77 -6.44
N THR A 98 -2.27 5.16 -6.54
CA THR A 98 -2.43 3.70 -6.56
C THR A 98 -2.81 3.18 -7.94
N ILE A 99 -2.32 1.99 -8.27
CA ILE A 99 -2.57 1.28 -9.53
C ILE A 99 -3.04 -0.15 -9.25
N PRO A 100 -3.89 -0.75 -10.10
CA PRO A 100 -4.34 -2.13 -9.93
C PRO A 100 -3.27 -3.09 -10.43
N LEU A 101 -2.65 -3.85 -9.52
CA LEU A 101 -1.68 -4.88 -9.88
C LEU A 101 -2.06 -6.22 -9.27
N CYS A 102 -1.95 -7.29 -10.06
CA CYS A 102 -2.31 -8.60 -9.55
C CYS A 102 -1.39 -9.10 -8.44
N CYS A 103 -1.98 -9.75 -7.43
CA CYS A 103 -1.25 -10.40 -6.37
C CYS A 103 -0.64 -11.74 -6.82
N THR A 104 0.25 -12.28 -6.00
CA THR A 104 0.84 -13.61 -6.23
C THR A 104 -0.22 -14.70 -6.14
N ARG A 105 -0.14 -15.66 -7.06
CA ARG A 105 -0.99 -16.85 -7.10
C ARG A 105 -0.14 -18.12 -7.14
N LEU A 106 -0.79 -19.27 -6.94
CA LEU A 106 -0.13 -20.58 -7.02
C LEU A 106 0.71 -20.70 -8.30
N GLY A 107 2.02 -20.90 -8.13
CA GLY A 107 2.97 -21.05 -9.22
C GLY A 107 3.34 -19.78 -9.99
N GLN A 108 2.86 -18.59 -9.61
CA GLN A 108 3.19 -17.35 -10.33
C GLN A 108 3.28 -16.11 -9.44
N ILE A 109 4.41 -15.41 -9.54
CA ILE A 109 4.65 -14.12 -8.87
C ILE A 109 3.76 -13.04 -9.50
N GLY A 110 3.02 -12.33 -8.65
CA GLY A 110 2.12 -11.25 -9.05
C GLY A 110 2.85 -10.03 -9.60
N CYS A 111 2.16 -9.20 -10.38
CA CYS A 111 2.72 -7.94 -10.86
C CYS A 111 2.96 -6.96 -9.70
N HIS A 112 2.14 -7.01 -8.66
CA HIS A 112 2.31 -6.16 -7.47
C HIS A 112 3.66 -6.42 -6.80
N VAL A 113 3.96 -7.70 -6.51
CA VAL A 113 5.25 -8.10 -5.93
C VAL A 113 6.40 -7.75 -6.86
N ARG A 114 6.27 -8.01 -8.17
CA ARG A 114 7.31 -7.65 -9.15
C ARG A 114 7.64 -6.16 -9.11
N LEU A 115 6.65 -5.27 -9.04
CA LEU A 115 6.92 -3.83 -8.96
C LEU A 115 7.67 -3.45 -7.68
N ASP A 116 7.31 -4.04 -6.54
CA ASP A 116 7.90 -3.70 -5.24
C ASP A 116 9.30 -4.28 -5.05
N SER A 117 9.57 -5.46 -5.61
CA SER A 117 10.77 -6.24 -5.31
C SER A 117 11.80 -6.31 -6.43
N SER A 118 11.49 -5.82 -7.65
CA SER A 118 12.36 -6.06 -8.81
C SER A 118 12.98 -4.81 -9.42
N GLY A 119 14.26 -4.91 -9.75
CA GLY A 119 14.93 -4.09 -10.76
C GLY A 119 14.69 -4.64 -12.17
N GLN A 120 13.46 -5.04 -12.48
CA GLN A 120 13.09 -5.51 -13.85
C GLN A 120 13.34 -4.44 -14.91
N TYR A 121 13.25 -3.19 -14.50
CA TYR A 121 13.48 -2.03 -15.33
C TYR A 121 14.55 -1.17 -14.66
N ASP A 122 15.30 -0.42 -15.46
CA ASP A 122 16.05 0.71 -14.93
C ASP A 122 15.09 1.73 -14.30
N LYS A 123 15.65 2.64 -13.50
CA LYS A 123 14.85 3.59 -12.73
C LYS A 123 13.97 4.47 -13.61
N ALA A 124 14.48 4.97 -14.73
CA ALA A 124 13.74 5.87 -15.62
C ALA A 124 12.60 5.15 -16.33
N THR A 125 12.86 3.94 -16.84
CA THR A 125 11.82 3.09 -17.45
C THR A 125 10.74 2.70 -16.44
N SER A 126 11.13 2.29 -15.22
CA SER A 126 10.20 1.95 -14.15
C SER A 126 9.29 3.13 -13.80
N GLU A 127 9.85 4.33 -13.74
CA GLU A 127 9.10 5.56 -13.46
C GLU A 127 8.10 5.90 -14.57
N ALA A 128 8.54 5.89 -15.83
CA ALA A 128 7.67 6.17 -16.97
C ALA A 128 6.49 5.19 -17.06
N LEU A 129 6.74 3.90 -16.83
CA LEU A 129 5.71 2.86 -16.80
C LEU A 129 4.69 3.10 -15.69
N GLN A 130 5.17 3.40 -14.48
CA GLN A 130 4.33 3.64 -13.33
C GLN A 130 3.43 4.88 -13.48
N LEU A 131 3.98 5.98 -13.98
CA LEU A 131 3.19 7.18 -14.30
C LEU A 131 2.14 6.88 -15.38
N THR A 132 2.53 6.14 -16.42
CA THR A 132 1.59 5.71 -17.48
C THR A 132 0.45 4.86 -16.92
N TRP A 133 0.76 3.90 -16.05
CA TRP A 133 -0.25 3.05 -15.41
C TRP A 133 -1.16 3.81 -14.46
N MET A 134 -0.64 4.82 -13.75
CA MET A 134 -1.43 5.72 -12.92
C MET A 134 -2.42 6.51 -13.78
N HIS A 135 -1.98 7.09 -14.90
CA HIS A 135 -2.88 7.80 -15.81
C HIS A 135 -3.95 6.88 -16.42
N LYS A 136 -3.60 5.64 -16.79
CA LYS A 136 -4.58 4.64 -17.25
C LYS A 136 -5.61 4.32 -16.15
N THR A 137 -5.16 4.16 -14.92
CA THR A 137 -6.02 3.87 -13.76
C THR A 137 -6.98 5.02 -13.50
N ARG A 138 -6.46 6.26 -13.46
CA ARG A 138 -7.25 7.49 -13.36
C ARG A 138 -8.33 7.54 -14.43
N ASN A 139 -7.95 7.44 -15.71
CA ASN A 139 -8.90 7.54 -16.83
C ASN A 139 -10.00 6.46 -16.73
N THR A 140 -9.63 5.24 -16.34
CA THR A 140 -10.59 4.15 -16.14
C THR A 140 -11.56 4.48 -15.01
N LEU A 141 -11.08 4.95 -13.86
CA LEU A 141 -11.92 5.33 -12.74
C LEU A 141 -12.78 6.57 -13.04
N THR A 142 -12.27 7.54 -13.78
CA THR A 142 -13.04 8.71 -14.23
C THR A 142 -14.21 8.27 -15.11
N ALA A 143 -13.96 7.38 -16.08
CA ALA A 143 -15.01 6.84 -16.95
C ALA A 143 -16.09 6.06 -16.16
N LEU A 144 -15.70 5.43 -15.04
CA LEU A 144 -16.62 4.72 -14.14
C LEU A 144 -17.30 5.64 -13.10
N GLY A 145 -17.00 6.94 -13.07
CA GLY A 145 -17.50 7.85 -12.03
C GLY A 145 -16.97 7.54 -10.62
N HIS A 146 -15.80 6.91 -10.54
CA HIS A 146 -15.16 6.44 -9.31
C HIS A 146 -13.87 7.19 -8.96
N TRP A 147 -13.56 8.24 -9.71
CA TRP A 147 -12.42 9.12 -9.47
C TRP A 147 -12.88 10.39 -8.71
N PRO A 148 -12.60 10.50 -7.39
CA PRO A 148 -13.05 11.63 -6.60
C PRO A 148 -12.18 12.86 -6.83
N GLU A 149 -12.76 14.05 -6.66
CA GLU A 149 -12.07 15.33 -6.82
C GLU A 149 -10.86 15.47 -5.89
N GLN A 150 -10.94 14.94 -4.67
CA GLN A 150 -9.80 14.96 -3.74
C GLN A 150 -8.62 14.10 -4.23
N ALA A 151 -8.87 13.01 -4.96
CA ALA A 151 -7.81 12.23 -5.57
C ALA A 151 -7.17 13.00 -6.73
N GLU A 152 -7.99 13.71 -7.52
CA GLU A 152 -7.50 14.57 -8.60
C GLU A 152 -6.58 15.68 -8.09
N ALA A 153 -7.04 16.42 -7.08
CA ALA A 153 -6.28 17.52 -6.50
C ALA A 153 -4.94 17.06 -5.92
N ASP A 154 -4.93 15.93 -5.19
CA ASP A 154 -3.71 15.41 -4.58
C ASP A 154 -2.75 14.81 -5.62
N MET A 155 -3.27 14.18 -6.67
CA MET A 155 -2.46 13.71 -7.81
C MET A 155 -1.78 14.87 -8.53
N ILE A 156 -2.54 15.95 -8.85
CA ILE A 156 -1.98 17.16 -9.46
C ILE A 156 -0.93 17.79 -8.55
N HIS A 157 -1.18 17.86 -7.24
CA HIS A 157 -0.22 18.42 -6.29
C HIS A 157 1.10 17.64 -6.29
N VAL A 158 1.04 16.32 -6.12
CA VAL A 158 2.24 15.48 -5.97
C VAL A 158 2.98 15.32 -7.31
N VAL A 159 2.28 15.03 -8.40
CA VAL A 159 2.89 14.87 -9.74
C VAL A 159 3.33 16.22 -10.30
N GLY A 160 2.58 17.29 -10.08
CA GLY A 160 2.98 18.64 -10.49
C GLY A 160 4.26 19.10 -9.77
N ALA A 161 4.39 18.83 -8.47
CA ALA A 161 5.63 19.07 -7.74
C ALA A 161 6.79 18.22 -8.26
N TYR A 162 6.50 17.01 -8.75
CA TYR A 162 7.49 16.15 -9.39
C TYR A 162 8.01 16.72 -10.70
N LEU A 163 7.12 17.07 -11.63
CA LEU A 163 7.48 17.60 -12.94
C LEU A 163 8.26 18.92 -12.85
N LYS A 164 7.91 19.79 -11.89
CA LYS A 164 8.64 21.04 -11.64
C LYS A 164 10.08 20.85 -11.17
N ARG A 165 10.43 19.70 -10.59
CA ARG A 165 11.81 19.39 -10.18
C ARG A 165 12.67 18.81 -11.31
N ALA A 166 12.02 18.33 -12.37
CA ALA A 166 12.70 17.76 -13.53
C ALA A 166 12.93 18.78 -14.66
N ALA A 167 12.30 19.96 -14.57
CA ALA A 167 12.50 21.12 -15.43
C ALA A 167 13.63 22.01 -14.89
#